data_AF-A0A445DP86-F1
#
_entry.id   AF-A0A445DP86-F1
#
_cell.length_a   1.000
_cell.length_b   1.000
_cell.length_c   1.000
_cell.angle_alpha   90.00
_cell.angle_beta   90.00
_cell.angle_gamma   90.00
#
_symmetry.space_group_name_H-M   'P 1'
#
loop_
_entity.id
_entity.type
_entity.pdbx_description
1 polymer ?
#
loop_
_entity_poly.entity_id
_entity_poly.type
_entity_poly.pdbx_seq_one_letter_code
_entity_poly.pdbx_strand_id
1 'polypeptide(L)'
;MRNCCMLIDRKLRRIVFHLLIEWHGKMEKVVKLDNWGYEVTTSSQACISAINAYYHQVLSYGREKHVILEAVAHDKDCTLANILASHFLHSSDPSKASFFLDSAKSNLEQATLYERLVFDAVSYLISKDRDDDVAYELHAKLLKEFPRDLVSLKRAQVLCFITGRPDLSLSLVHQVLPQNKGESFIYGMLSFPSLELGRMKEAEEAAKRGFEINKQDSWAHHAVDP
;
A
#
# COMPACT_ATOMS: atom_id res chain seq x y z
N MET A 1 40.45 54.45 22.12
CA MET A 1 39.65 53.38 22.75
C MET A 1 39.02 52.53 21.66
N ARG A 2 39.39 51.25 21.63
CA ARG A 2 38.65 50.09 21.09
C ARG A 2 38.09 50.18 19.67
N ASN A 3 38.95 49.82 18.70
CA ASN A 3 38.55 49.04 17.54
C ASN A 3 37.94 47.72 18.02
N CYS A 4 36.61 47.60 18.03
CA CYS A 4 35.93 46.36 18.38
C CYS A 4 34.61 46.22 17.63
N CYS A 5 34.63 46.19 16.30
CA CYS A 5 33.49 45.69 15.53
C CYS A 5 33.84 45.52 14.04
N MET A 6 34.46 44.41 13.65
CA MET A 6 34.35 43.80 12.30
C MET A 6 35.31 42.63 12.11
N LEU A 7 35.24 41.64 13.00
CA LEU A 7 35.78 40.31 12.73
C LEU A 7 34.71 39.30 13.15
N ILE A 8 33.57 39.33 12.46
CA ILE A 8 32.70 38.15 12.39
C ILE A 8 33.50 37.14 11.59
N ASP A 9 34.16 36.26 12.33
CA ASP A 9 35.08 35.23 11.86
C ASP A 9 34.52 34.54 10.60
N ARG A 10 35.32 34.51 9.53
CA ARG A 10 35.00 33.76 8.30
C ARG A 10 34.63 32.31 8.61
N LYS A 11 35.17 31.74 9.69
CA LYS A 11 34.84 30.41 10.22
C LYS A 11 33.40 30.33 10.74
N LEU A 12 32.93 31.32 11.50
CA LEU A 12 31.54 31.40 11.96
C LEU A 12 30.56 31.58 10.80
N ARG A 13 30.88 32.40 9.79
CA ARG A 13 30.02 32.52 8.60
C ARG A 13 29.93 31.22 7.82
N ARG A 14 31.03 30.45 7.72
CA ARG A 14 31.05 29.16 7.03
C ARG A 14 30.28 28.09 7.80
N ILE A 15 30.36 28.09 9.13
CA ILE A 15 29.57 27.22 10.02
C ILE A 15 28.09 27.58 9.94
N VAL A 16 27.73 28.86 9.99
CA VAL A 16 26.32 29.31 9.86
C VAL A 16 25.78 29.01 8.45
N PHE A 17 26.60 29.11 7.40
CA PHE A 17 26.21 28.75 6.04
C PHE A 17 26.06 27.23 5.86
N HIS A 18 26.92 26.42 6.49
CA HIS A 18 26.74 24.96 6.54
C HIS A 18 25.53 24.56 7.38
N LEU A 19 25.33 25.17 8.55
CA LEU A 19 24.15 24.95 9.37
C LEU A 19 22.88 25.40 8.66
N LEU A 20 22.89 26.51 7.91
CA LEU A 20 21.75 26.96 7.07
C LEU A 20 21.51 26.04 5.87
N ILE A 21 22.55 25.43 5.29
CA ILE A 21 22.41 24.38 4.25
C ILE A 21 21.89 23.08 4.87
N GLU A 22 22.32 22.70 6.08
CA GLU A 22 21.77 21.56 6.83
C GLU A 22 20.34 21.83 7.31
N TRP A 23 20.00 23.08 7.63
CA TRP A 23 18.64 23.52 7.99
C TRP A 23 17.71 23.63 6.78
N HIS A 24 18.20 24.13 5.63
CA HIS A 24 17.49 24.11 4.35
C HIS A 24 17.51 22.74 3.65
N GLY A 25 18.40 21.84 4.07
CA GLY A 25 18.53 20.48 3.57
C GLY A 25 17.52 19.49 4.17
N LYS A 26 16.84 19.87 5.25
CA LYS A 26 15.56 19.24 5.64
C LYS A 26 14.43 19.93 4.87
N MET A 27 14.38 19.69 3.56
CA MET A 27 13.13 19.89 2.82
C MET A 27 12.06 19.09 3.57
N GLU A 28 11.06 19.76 4.14
CA GLU A 28 9.89 19.08 4.69
C GLU A 28 9.38 18.12 3.62
N LYS A 29 9.30 16.83 3.97
CA LYS A 29 8.76 15.81 3.07
C LYS A 29 7.35 16.22 2.73
N VAL A 30 7.09 16.52 1.45
CA VAL A 30 5.73 16.77 0.98
C VAL A 30 5.03 15.41 0.94
N VAL A 31 4.06 15.25 1.82
CA VAL A 31 3.20 14.07 1.89
C VAL A 31 1.78 14.41 1.48
N LYS A 32 1.11 13.43 0.90
CA LYS A 32 -0.34 13.44 0.64
C LYS A 32 -0.96 12.18 1.24
N LEU A 33 -2.27 12.21 1.46
CA LEU A 33 -3.00 11.06 1.99
C LEU A 33 -3.62 10.25 0.84
N ASP A 34 -3.47 8.94 0.90
CA ASP A 34 -4.24 8.00 0.07
C ASP A 34 -5.69 7.86 0.56
N ASN A 35 -6.48 7.01 -0.11
CA ASN A 35 -7.88 6.78 0.26
C ASN A 35 -8.06 6.11 1.64
N TRP A 36 -7.00 5.51 2.18
CA TRP A 36 -6.98 4.92 3.52
C TRP A 36 -6.56 5.92 4.60
N GLY A 37 -6.20 7.16 4.19
CA GLY A 37 -5.70 8.19 5.08
C GLY A 37 -4.25 7.98 5.52
N TYR A 38 -3.45 7.23 4.75
CA TYR A 38 -2.04 7.00 5.01
C TYR A 38 -1.16 7.95 4.19
N GLU A 39 -0.10 8.43 4.81
CA GLU A 39 0.85 9.36 4.20
C GLU A 39 1.69 8.66 3.12
N VAL A 40 1.71 9.28 1.95
CA VAL A 40 2.51 8.90 0.78
C VAL A 40 3.40 10.07 0.41
N THR A 41 4.69 9.81 0.22
CA THR A 41 5.68 10.83 -0.12
C THR A 41 5.54 11.23 -1.58
N THR A 42 4.69 12.23 -1.83
CA THR A 42 4.48 12.82 -3.15
C THR A 42 3.86 14.21 -3.01
N SER A 43 4.24 15.13 -3.90
CA SER A 43 3.56 16.42 -4.06
C SER A 43 2.43 16.37 -5.10
N SER A 44 2.31 15.27 -5.85
CA SER A 44 1.41 15.15 -6.98
C SER A 44 0.04 14.62 -6.56
N GLN A 45 -0.99 15.46 -6.66
CA GLN A 45 -2.36 15.01 -6.39
C GLN A 45 -2.85 13.99 -7.41
N ALA A 46 -2.41 14.12 -8.67
CA ALA A 46 -2.74 13.19 -9.74
C ALA A 46 -2.14 11.80 -9.50
N CYS A 47 -0.94 11.71 -8.93
CA CYS A 47 -0.35 10.44 -8.49
C CYS A 47 -1.25 9.73 -7.47
N ILE A 48 -1.67 10.44 -6.42
CA ILE A 48 -2.60 9.90 -5.41
C ILE A 48 -3.94 9.46 -6.02
N SER A 49 -4.51 10.27 -6.90
CA SER A 49 -5.76 9.93 -7.58
C SER A 49 -5.64 8.63 -8.40
N ALA A 50 -4.53 8.43 -9.11
CA ALA A 50 -4.28 7.21 -9.87
C ALA A 50 -4.01 5.98 -8.96
N ILE A 51 -3.32 6.16 -7.83
CA ILE A 51 -3.16 5.10 -6.81
C ILE A 51 -4.52 4.68 -6.25
N ASN A 52 -5.37 5.64 -5.90
CA ASN A 52 -6.71 5.37 -5.37
C ASN A 52 -7.61 4.68 -6.41
N ALA A 53 -7.52 5.09 -7.67
CA ALA A 53 -8.21 4.41 -8.77
C ALA A 53 -7.72 2.96 -8.92
N TYR A 54 -6.40 2.73 -8.84
CA TYR A 54 -5.83 1.39 -8.84
C TYR A 54 -6.35 0.54 -7.68
N TYR A 55 -6.44 1.09 -6.46
CA TYR A 55 -6.99 0.38 -5.31
C TYR A 55 -8.41 -0.12 -5.58
N HIS A 56 -9.26 0.76 -6.09
CA HIS A 56 -10.61 0.39 -6.47
C HIS A 56 -10.61 -0.73 -7.53
N GLN A 57 -9.79 -0.63 -8.58
CA GLN A 57 -9.68 -1.68 -9.61
C GLN A 57 -9.20 -3.03 -9.04
N VAL A 58 -8.33 -3.04 -8.04
CA VAL A 58 -7.89 -4.28 -7.39
C VAL A 58 -9.02 -4.90 -6.56
N LEU A 59 -9.68 -4.08 -5.73
CA LEU A 59 -10.74 -4.55 -4.82
C LEU A 59 -12.01 -4.99 -5.56
N SER A 60 -12.36 -4.28 -6.63
CA SER A 60 -13.56 -4.54 -7.42
C SER A 60 -13.34 -5.54 -8.57
N TYR A 61 -12.17 -6.19 -8.66
CA TYR A 61 -11.78 -7.01 -9.81
C TYR A 61 -11.92 -6.30 -11.17
N GLY A 62 -11.69 -4.99 -11.19
CA GLY A 62 -11.79 -4.17 -12.38
C GLY A 62 -10.73 -4.51 -13.45
N ARG A 63 -11.00 -4.08 -14.69
CA ARG A 63 -10.16 -4.36 -15.86
C ARG A 63 -9.07 -3.30 -16.10
N GLU A 64 -9.19 -2.14 -15.45
CA GLU A 64 -8.35 -0.97 -15.71
C GLU A 64 -7.21 -0.82 -14.67
N LYS A 65 -6.64 -1.94 -14.21
CA LYS A 65 -5.52 -1.94 -13.23
C LYS A 65 -4.26 -1.26 -13.78
N HIS A 66 -4.16 -1.07 -15.09
CA HIS A 66 -3.05 -0.37 -15.73
C HIS A 66 -2.97 1.12 -15.37
N VAL A 67 -4.03 1.70 -14.79
CA VAL A 67 -4.06 3.09 -14.27
C VAL A 67 -2.92 3.38 -13.28
N ILE A 68 -2.35 2.35 -12.62
CA ILE A 68 -1.18 2.53 -11.76
C ILE A 68 0.04 3.09 -12.50
N LEU A 69 0.15 2.84 -13.82
CA LEU A 69 1.21 3.40 -14.64
C LEU A 69 1.07 4.91 -14.83
N GLU A 70 -0.16 5.45 -14.75
CA GLU A 70 -0.40 6.90 -14.74
C GLU A 70 0.11 7.53 -13.45
N ALA A 71 0.01 6.84 -12.30
CA ALA A 71 0.56 7.32 -11.03
C ALA A 71 2.07 7.58 -11.15
N VAL A 72 2.81 6.63 -11.74
CA VAL A 72 4.25 6.76 -11.99
C VAL A 72 4.56 7.87 -13.02
N ALA A 73 3.70 8.07 -14.03
CA ALA A 73 3.85 9.17 -14.97
C ALA A 73 3.68 10.55 -14.30
N HIS A 74 2.84 10.63 -13.26
CA HIS A 74 2.60 11.85 -12.50
C HIS A 74 3.62 12.10 -11.38
N ASP A 75 4.27 11.06 -10.87
CA ASP A 75 5.39 11.14 -9.95
C ASP A 75 6.28 9.90 -10.08
N LYS A 76 7.37 10.04 -10.84
CA LYS A 76 8.32 8.95 -11.11
C LYS A 76 9.13 8.53 -9.87
N ASP A 77 9.19 9.36 -8.84
CA ASP A 77 10.00 9.13 -7.64
C ASP A 77 9.13 8.63 -6.47
N CYS A 78 7.81 8.54 -6.64
CA CYS A 78 6.89 8.00 -5.64
C CYS A 78 7.13 6.49 -5.44
N THR A 79 7.60 6.11 -4.24
CA THR A 79 7.90 4.72 -3.89
C THR A 79 6.67 3.82 -4.03
N LEU A 80 5.51 4.26 -3.51
CA LEU A 80 4.28 3.49 -3.56
C LEU A 80 3.78 3.23 -4.98
N ALA A 81 3.75 4.26 -5.83
CA ALA A 81 3.33 4.12 -7.23
C ALA A 81 4.22 3.12 -7.97
N ASN A 82 5.55 3.24 -7.80
CA ASN A 82 6.51 2.39 -8.47
C ASN A 82 6.42 0.91 -8.01
N ILE A 83 6.31 0.62 -6.71
CA ILE A 83 6.22 -0.78 -6.27
C ILE A 83 4.90 -1.43 -6.72
N LEU A 84 3.80 -0.68 -6.72
CA LEU A 84 2.51 -1.18 -7.20
C LEU A 84 2.53 -1.41 -8.73
N ALA A 85 3.17 -0.53 -9.49
CA ALA A 85 3.39 -0.70 -10.93
C ALA A 85 4.29 -1.91 -11.23
N SER A 86 5.33 -2.12 -10.43
CA SER A 86 6.20 -3.30 -10.53
C SER A 86 5.39 -4.59 -10.34
N HIS A 87 4.59 -4.67 -9.28
CA HIS A 87 3.71 -5.81 -9.02
C HIS A 87 2.69 -6.04 -10.14
N PHE A 88 2.06 -4.98 -10.65
CA PHE A 88 1.11 -5.09 -11.77
C PHE A 88 1.75 -5.71 -13.02
N LEU A 89 3.00 -5.34 -13.34
CA LEU A 89 3.69 -5.81 -14.53
C LEU A 89 4.49 -7.10 -14.33
N HIS A 90 4.64 -7.59 -13.09
CA HIS A 90 5.56 -8.67 -12.75
C HIS A 90 5.43 -9.90 -13.67
N SER A 91 4.20 -10.31 -13.99
CA SER A 91 3.94 -11.47 -14.85
C SER A 91 3.86 -11.15 -16.35
N SER A 92 3.51 -9.91 -16.73
CA SER A 92 3.27 -9.54 -18.14
C SER A 92 4.46 -8.87 -18.82
N ASP A 93 5.28 -8.13 -18.05
CA ASP A 93 6.48 -7.44 -18.53
C ASP A 93 7.54 -7.39 -17.39
N PRO A 94 8.29 -8.49 -17.18
CA PRO A 94 9.27 -8.57 -16.10
C PRO A 94 10.40 -7.53 -16.20
N SER A 95 10.75 -7.10 -17.42
CA SER A 95 11.80 -6.10 -17.63
C SER A 95 11.36 -4.74 -17.11
N LYS A 96 10.15 -4.30 -17.46
CA LYS A 96 9.58 -3.05 -16.96
C LYS A 96 9.21 -3.13 -15.48
N ALA A 97 8.79 -4.29 -15.00
CA ALA A 97 8.57 -4.54 -13.58
C ALA A 97 9.86 -4.32 -12.76
N SER A 98 11.00 -4.82 -13.23
CA SER A 98 12.30 -4.60 -12.58
C SER A 98 12.67 -3.12 -12.53
N PHE A 99 12.46 -2.39 -13.63
CA PHE A 99 12.74 -0.94 -13.68
C PHE A 99 11.97 -0.16 -12.59
N PHE A 100 10.67 -0.47 -12.41
CA PHE A 100 9.88 0.17 -11.36
C PHE A 100 10.27 -0.29 -9.96
N LEU A 101 10.66 -1.57 -9.78
CA LEU A 101 11.18 -2.05 -8.49
C LEU A 101 12.43 -1.28 -8.08
N ASP A 102 13.38 -1.11 -9.01
CA ASP A 102 14.61 -0.36 -8.77
C ASP A 102 14.32 1.12 -8.47
N SER A 103 13.39 1.73 -9.20
CA SER A 103 12.95 3.12 -8.95
C SER A 103 12.29 3.29 -7.57
N ALA A 104 11.45 2.34 -7.16
CA ALA A 104 10.88 2.34 -5.81
C ALA A 104 11.98 2.21 -4.75
N LYS A 105 12.94 1.31 -4.96
CA LYS A 105 14.05 1.05 -4.04
C LYS A 105 14.96 2.26 -3.86
N SER A 106 15.28 2.98 -4.95
CA SER A 106 16.12 4.18 -4.90
C SER A 106 15.52 5.34 -4.09
N ASN A 107 14.20 5.34 -3.86
CA ASN A 107 13.49 6.39 -3.13
C ASN A 107 13.04 5.96 -1.70
N LEU A 108 13.47 4.79 -1.21
CA LEU A 108 13.02 4.24 0.08
C LEU A 108 13.44 5.04 1.30
N GLU A 109 14.56 5.76 1.24
CA GLU A 109 14.99 6.64 2.35
C GLU A 109 13.97 7.77 2.58
N GLN A 110 13.37 8.23 1.48
CA GLN A 110 12.38 9.31 1.47
C GLN A 110 10.96 8.80 1.71
N ALA A 111 10.70 7.51 1.55
CA ALA A 111 9.38 6.91 1.79
C ALA A 111 8.86 7.14 3.24
N THR A 112 7.55 7.02 3.44
CA THR A 112 6.92 6.93 4.77
C THR A 112 7.05 5.50 5.33
N LEU A 113 6.60 5.28 6.58
CA LEU A 113 6.55 3.93 7.14
C LEU A 113 5.58 3.03 6.35
N TYR A 114 4.42 3.57 5.95
CA TYR A 114 3.44 2.85 5.14
C TYR A 114 4.06 2.36 3.83
N GLU A 115 4.67 3.28 3.08
CA GLU A 115 5.31 2.98 1.80
C GLU A 115 6.42 1.94 1.93
N ARG A 116 7.24 2.00 3.00
CA ARG A 116 8.28 0.99 3.27
C ARG A 116 7.70 -0.39 3.54
N LEU A 117 6.65 -0.51 4.37
CA LEU A 117 6.05 -1.82 4.65
C LEU A 117 5.33 -2.41 3.42
N VAL A 118 4.69 -1.57 2.60
CA VAL A 118 4.14 -2.01 1.31
C VAL A 118 5.28 -2.45 0.37
N PHE A 119 6.38 -1.70 0.34
CA PHE A 119 7.55 -2.08 -0.45
C PHE A 119 8.09 -3.44 -0.02
N ASP A 120 8.35 -3.65 1.27
CA ASP A 120 8.90 -4.90 1.78
C ASP A 120 7.99 -6.09 1.44
N ALA A 121 6.69 -5.98 1.72
CA ALA A 121 5.73 -7.04 1.47
C ALA A 121 5.58 -7.36 -0.03
N VAL A 122 5.49 -6.34 -0.88
CA VAL A 122 5.25 -6.53 -2.32
C VAL A 122 6.52 -6.95 -3.06
N SER A 123 7.67 -6.35 -2.73
CA SER A 123 8.95 -6.72 -3.37
C SER A 123 9.34 -8.16 -3.06
N TYR A 124 9.08 -8.63 -1.83
CA TYR A 124 9.29 -10.02 -1.46
C TYR A 124 8.29 -10.97 -2.13
N LEU A 125 7.01 -10.57 -2.22
CA LEU A 125 5.97 -11.36 -2.90
C LEU A 125 6.30 -11.65 -4.38
N ILE A 126 7.03 -10.75 -5.04
CA ILE A 126 7.45 -10.88 -6.45
C ILE A 126 8.91 -11.35 -6.62
N SER A 127 9.58 -11.76 -5.54
CA SER A 127 10.95 -12.28 -5.63
C SER A 127 10.97 -13.71 -6.17
N LYS A 128 12.10 -14.10 -6.77
CA LYS A 128 12.27 -15.45 -7.35
C LYS A 128 12.41 -16.54 -6.29
N ASP A 129 12.93 -16.17 -5.13
CA ASP A 129 13.24 -17.01 -3.97
C ASP A 129 12.21 -16.84 -2.85
N ARG A 130 10.99 -16.42 -3.21
CA ARG A 130 9.89 -16.20 -2.27
C ARG A 130 9.60 -17.46 -1.47
N ASP A 131 9.60 -17.30 -0.15
CA ASP A 131 8.98 -18.21 0.79
C ASP A 131 7.55 -17.72 1.11
N ASP A 132 6.55 -18.59 0.95
CA ASP A 132 5.15 -18.20 1.09
C ASP A 132 4.79 -17.82 2.55
N ASP A 133 5.42 -18.45 3.54
CA ASP A 133 5.20 -18.13 4.96
C ASP A 133 5.80 -16.76 5.28
N VAL A 134 7.00 -16.46 4.78
CA VAL A 134 7.62 -15.14 4.96
C VAL A 134 6.80 -14.05 4.25
N ALA A 135 6.31 -14.33 3.04
CA ALA A 135 5.46 -13.39 2.29
C ALA A 135 4.16 -13.10 3.04
N TYR A 136 3.56 -14.12 3.66
CA TYR A 136 2.39 -13.96 4.53
C TYR A 136 2.72 -13.10 5.76
N GLU A 137 3.80 -13.39 6.49
CA GLU A 137 4.18 -12.66 7.70
C GLU A 137 4.46 -11.17 7.43
N LEU A 138 5.07 -10.85 6.29
CA LEU A 138 5.27 -9.46 5.86
C LEU A 138 3.94 -8.73 5.64
N HIS A 139 2.96 -9.39 5.02
CA HIS A 139 1.61 -8.82 4.87
C HIS A 139 0.88 -8.73 6.21
N ALA A 140 0.98 -9.74 7.08
CA ALA A 140 0.37 -9.73 8.40
C ALA A 140 0.89 -8.57 9.26
N LYS A 141 2.21 -8.33 9.23
CA LYS A 141 2.86 -7.17 9.87
C LYS A 141 2.37 -5.85 9.30
N LEU A 142 2.34 -5.73 7.96
CA LEU A 142 1.82 -4.52 7.29
C LEU A 142 0.38 -4.23 7.74
N LEU A 143 -0.50 -5.23 7.74
CA LEU A 143 -1.91 -5.08 8.08
C LEU A 143 -2.16 -4.86 9.58
N LYS A 144 -1.18 -5.19 10.43
CA LYS A 144 -1.26 -4.88 11.87
C LYS A 144 -1.05 -3.39 12.11
N GLU A 145 -0.10 -2.79 11.39
CA GLU A 145 0.21 -1.35 11.48
C GLU A 145 -0.76 -0.49 10.64
N PHE A 146 -1.19 -1.00 9.48
CA PHE A 146 -2.00 -0.30 8.49
C PHE A 146 -3.27 -1.09 8.15
N PRO A 147 -4.19 -1.31 9.12
CA PRO A 147 -5.32 -2.21 8.96
C PRO A 147 -6.35 -1.77 7.90
N ARG A 148 -6.36 -0.49 7.50
CA ARG A 148 -7.29 0.01 6.46
C ARG A 148 -6.81 -0.30 5.03
N ASP A 149 -5.59 -0.82 4.84
CA ASP A 149 -5.09 -1.19 3.51
C ASP A 149 -5.70 -2.52 3.02
N LEU A 150 -6.93 -2.44 2.52
CA LEU A 150 -7.64 -3.60 1.99
C LEU A 150 -6.98 -4.17 0.73
N VAL A 151 -6.16 -3.41 0.00
CA VAL A 151 -5.45 -3.91 -1.20
C VAL A 151 -4.31 -4.85 -0.80
N SER A 152 -3.60 -4.52 0.27
CA SER A 152 -2.60 -5.41 0.85
C SER A 152 -3.24 -6.65 1.49
N LEU A 153 -4.42 -6.52 2.11
CA LEU A 153 -5.22 -7.68 2.53
C LEU A 153 -5.58 -8.56 1.33
N LYS A 154 -6.08 -7.97 0.24
CA LYS A 154 -6.45 -8.71 -0.98
C LYS A 154 -5.27 -9.51 -1.53
N ARG A 155 -4.07 -8.93 -1.59
CA ARG A 155 -2.84 -9.63 -2.00
C ARG A 155 -2.54 -10.82 -1.09
N ALA A 156 -2.59 -10.63 0.22
CA ALA A 156 -2.37 -11.69 1.19
C ALA A 156 -3.40 -12.83 1.04
N GLN A 157 -4.67 -12.50 0.80
CA GLN A 157 -5.71 -13.51 0.54
C GLN A 157 -5.46 -14.29 -0.75
N VAL A 158 -4.96 -13.65 -1.81
CA VAL A 158 -4.57 -14.36 -3.04
C VAL A 158 -3.42 -15.33 -2.77
N LEU A 159 -2.43 -14.92 -1.96
CA LEU A 159 -1.35 -15.81 -1.52
C LEU A 159 -1.92 -17.01 -0.74
N CYS A 160 -2.75 -16.76 0.27
CA CYS A 160 -3.40 -17.81 1.07
C CYS A 160 -4.26 -18.76 0.21
N PHE A 161 -4.95 -18.23 -0.80
CA PHE A 161 -5.75 -19.04 -1.72
C PHE A 161 -4.88 -20.00 -2.54
N ILE A 162 -3.78 -19.49 -3.11
CA ILE A 162 -2.86 -20.30 -3.93
C ILE A 162 -2.15 -21.36 -3.08
N THR A 163 -1.89 -21.08 -1.80
CA THR A 163 -1.23 -22.01 -0.88
C THR A 163 -2.19 -22.93 -0.12
N GLY A 164 -3.51 -22.81 -0.36
CA GLY A 164 -4.51 -23.65 0.31
C GLY A 164 -4.63 -23.39 1.81
N ARG A 165 -4.46 -22.13 2.23
CA ARG A 165 -4.49 -21.67 3.63
C ARG A 165 -5.66 -20.71 3.91
N PRO A 166 -6.92 -21.14 3.77
CA PRO A 166 -8.08 -20.29 4.06
C PRO A 166 -8.17 -19.91 5.54
N ASP A 167 -7.56 -20.70 6.43
CA ASP A 167 -7.40 -20.40 7.86
C ASP A 167 -6.59 -19.11 8.10
N LEU A 168 -5.48 -18.96 7.38
CA LEU A 168 -4.64 -17.76 7.44
C LEU A 168 -5.34 -16.54 6.83
N SER A 169 -6.02 -16.74 5.70
CA SER A 169 -6.85 -15.70 5.08
C SER A 169 -7.91 -15.16 6.05
N LEU A 170 -8.65 -16.05 6.72
CA LEU A 170 -9.67 -15.67 7.70
C LEU A 170 -9.06 -14.94 8.92
N SER A 171 -7.89 -15.38 9.38
CA SER A 171 -7.16 -14.74 10.48
C SER A 171 -6.82 -13.28 10.16
N LEU A 172 -6.30 -12.99 8.97
CA LEU A 172 -5.98 -11.63 8.53
C LEU A 172 -7.23 -10.74 8.46
N VAL A 173 -8.35 -11.28 7.99
CA VAL A 173 -9.61 -10.52 7.92
C VAL A 173 -10.07 -10.15 9.32
N HIS A 174 -10.07 -11.10 10.26
CA HIS A 174 -10.43 -10.82 11.65
C HIS A 174 -9.52 -9.79 12.31
N GLN A 175 -8.22 -9.79 11.97
CA GLN A 175 -7.26 -8.80 12.47
C GLN A 175 -7.67 -7.37 12.09
N VAL A 176 -8.12 -7.14 10.86
CA VAL A 176 -8.40 -5.78 10.35
C VAL A 176 -9.87 -5.39 10.36
N LEU A 177 -10.79 -6.34 10.50
CA LEU A 177 -12.23 -6.09 10.49
C LEU A 177 -12.67 -4.97 11.47
N PRO A 178 -12.13 -4.84 12.69
CA PRO A 178 -12.55 -3.78 13.62
C PRO A 178 -12.42 -2.36 13.06
N GLN A 179 -11.41 -2.11 12.23
CA GLN A 179 -11.12 -0.80 11.63
C GLN A 179 -11.84 -0.57 10.30
N ASN A 180 -12.45 -1.61 9.72
CA ASN A 180 -13.02 -1.60 8.38
C ASN A 180 -14.53 -1.89 8.33
N LYS A 181 -15.24 -1.88 9.47
CA LYS A 181 -16.68 -2.21 9.55
C LYS A 181 -17.60 -1.37 8.65
N GLY A 182 -17.13 -0.22 8.16
CA GLY A 182 -17.85 0.64 7.22
C GLY A 182 -17.60 0.36 5.74
N GLU A 183 -16.60 -0.47 5.42
CA GLU A 183 -16.20 -0.78 4.04
C GLU A 183 -16.97 -2.00 3.54
N SER A 184 -17.54 -1.98 2.34
CA SER A 184 -18.27 -3.15 1.81
C SER A 184 -17.32 -4.32 1.51
N PHE A 185 -16.16 -4.03 0.94
CA PHE A 185 -15.19 -5.03 0.50
C PHE A 185 -14.72 -5.96 1.62
N ILE A 186 -14.62 -5.49 2.87
CA ILE A 186 -14.15 -6.34 3.99
C ILE A 186 -15.09 -7.52 4.23
N TYR A 187 -16.37 -7.36 3.93
CA TYR A 187 -17.37 -8.40 4.15
C TYR A 187 -17.33 -9.48 3.07
N GLY A 188 -17.00 -9.13 1.82
CA GLY A 188 -16.64 -10.11 0.79
C GLY A 188 -15.34 -10.84 1.15
N MET A 189 -14.36 -10.10 1.68
CA MET A 189 -13.11 -10.67 2.20
C MET A 189 -13.31 -11.59 3.39
N LEU A 190 -14.33 -11.37 4.22
CA LEU A 190 -14.72 -12.26 5.33
C LEU A 190 -15.50 -13.47 4.86
N SER A 191 -16.44 -13.27 3.94
CA SER A 191 -17.33 -14.32 3.45
C SER A 191 -16.56 -15.43 2.72
N PHE A 192 -15.63 -15.07 1.85
CA PHE A 192 -14.89 -16.02 1.01
C PHE A 192 -14.12 -17.09 1.80
N PRO A 193 -13.16 -16.76 2.70
CA PRO A 193 -12.44 -17.79 3.44
C PRO A 193 -13.34 -18.55 4.44
N SER A 194 -14.42 -17.94 4.95
CA SER A 194 -15.43 -18.64 5.75
C SER A 194 -16.12 -19.74 4.94
N LEU A 195 -16.44 -19.48 3.67
CA LEU A 195 -17.00 -20.48 2.76
C LEU A 195 -16.00 -21.61 2.49
N GLU A 196 -14.73 -21.28 2.23
CA GLU A 196 -13.67 -22.28 2.02
C GLU A 196 -13.48 -23.21 3.24
N LEU A 197 -13.73 -22.70 4.45
CA LEU A 197 -13.70 -23.46 5.70
C LEU A 197 -15.01 -24.19 6.03
N GLY A 198 -16.01 -24.14 5.14
CA GLY A 198 -17.32 -24.78 5.34
C GLY A 198 -18.23 -24.07 6.33
N ARG A 199 -17.92 -22.83 6.73
CA ARG A 199 -18.70 -22.03 7.68
C ARG A 199 -19.82 -21.27 6.96
N MET A 200 -20.77 -22.02 6.40
CA MET A 200 -21.82 -21.50 5.51
C MET A 200 -22.59 -20.32 6.12
N LYS A 201 -23.02 -20.45 7.38
CA LYS A 201 -23.79 -19.40 8.07
C LYS A 201 -22.99 -18.11 8.23
N GLU A 202 -21.72 -18.21 8.64
CA GLU A 202 -20.83 -17.03 8.78
C GLU A 202 -20.57 -16.37 7.43
N ALA A 203 -20.39 -17.16 6.38
CA ALA A 203 -20.17 -16.65 5.03
C ALA A 203 -21.39 -15.88 4.51
N GLU A 204 -22.60 -16.40 4.71
CA GLU A 204 -23.86 -15.76 4.31
C GLU A 204 -24.13 -14.48 5.10
N GLU A 205 -23.93 -14.49 6.43
CA GLU A 205 -24.10 -13.32 7.29
C GLU A 205 -23.13 -12.20 6.88
N ALA A 206 -21.87 -12.53 6.60
CA ALA A 206 -20.90 -11.57 6.08
C ALA A 206 -21.35 -11.00 4.72
N ALA A 207 -21.75 -11.85 3.78
CA ALA A 207 -22.17 -11.41 2.44
C ALA A 207 -23.37 -10.45 2.50
N LYS A 208 -24.39 -10.78 3.29
CA LYS A 208 -25.56 -9.91 3.55
C LYS A 208 -25.13 -8.56 4.11
N ARG A 209 -24.19 -8.56 5.05
CA ARG A 209 -23.70 -7.31 5.64
C ARG A 209 -22.96 -6.42 4.63
N GLY A 210 -22.14 -7.02 3.76
CA GLY A 210 -21.50 -6.29 2.66
C GLY A 210 -22.53 -5.67 1.71
N PHE A 211 -23.57 -6.44 1.37
CA PHE A 211 -24.66 -6.00 0.49
C PHE A 211 -25.47 -4.83 1.08
N GLU A 212 -25.70 -4.81 2.39
CA GLU A 212 -26.36 -3.69 3.08
C GLU A 212 -25.58 -2.38 2.94
N ILE A 213 -24.25 -2.44 2.94
CA ILE A 213 -23.38 -1.27 2.83
C ILE A 213 -23.30 -0.78 1.38
N ASN A 214 -23.08 -1.70 0.43
CA ASN A 214 -23.00 -1.36 -0.99
C ASN A 214 -23.66 -2.44 -1.86
N LYS A 215 -24.87 -2.12 -2.35
CA LYS A 215 -25.64 -3.02 -3.21
C LYS A 215 -25.02 -3.26 -4.59
N GLN A 216 -24.11 -2.39 -5.02
CA GLN A 216 -23.41 -2.49 -6.30
C GLN A 216 -22.05 -3.20 -6.19
N ASP A 217 -21.64 -3.60 -4.98
CA ASP A 217 -20.44 -4.41 -4.80
C ASP A 217 -20.72 -5.83 -5.31
N SER A 218 -20.22 -6.14 -6.51
CA SER A 218 -20.35 -7.46 -7.13
C SER A 218 -19.80 -8.58 -6.25
N TRP A 219 -18.92 -8.26 -5.30
CA TRP A 219 -18.34 -9.24 -4.40
C TRP A 219 -19.37 -9.72 -3.36
N ALA A 220 -20.30 -8.86 -2.94
CA ALA A 220 -21.37 -9.23 -2.03
C ALA A 220 -22.36 -10.24 -2.66
N HIS A 221 -22.39 -10.37 -3.99
CA HIS A 221 -23.30 -11.28 -4.68
C HIS A 221 -22.84 -12.73 -4.69
N HIS A 222 -21.57 -13.03 -4.37
CA HIS A 222 -21.03 -14.40 -4.47
C HIS A 222 -21.50 -15.36 -3.38
N ALA A 223 -22.13 -14.87 -2.31
CA ALA A 223 -22.52 -15.67 -1.15
C ALA A 223 -23.94 -15.36 -0.62
N VAL A 224 -24.76 -14.71 -1.44
CA VAL A 224 -26.19 -14.53 -1.16
C VAL A 224 -26.94 -15.43 -2.13
N ASP A 225 -27.61 -16.46 -1.60
CA ASP A 225 -28.55 -17.27 -2.38
C ASP A 225 -29.72 -16.35 -2.84
N PRO A 226 -30.23 -16.47 -4.08
CA PRO A 226 -31.34 -15.65 -4.57
C PRO A 226 -32.62 -15.69 -3.71
#